data_AF-A0A956BQ78-F1
#
_entry.id   AF-A0A956BQ78-F1
#
_cell.length_a   1.000
_cell.length_b   1.000
_cell.length_c   1.000
_cell.angle_alpha   90.00
_cell.angle_beta   90.00
_cell.angle_gamma   90.00
#
_symmetry.space_group_name_H-M   'P 1'
#
loop_
_entity.id
_entity.type
_entity.pdbx_description
1 polymer ?
#
loop_
_entity_poly.entity_id
_entity_poly.type
_entity_poly.pdbx_seq_one_letter_code
_entity_poly.pdbx_strand_id
1 'polypeptide(L)'
;MIIGSATRNRGLVAVLDEVLTARHGNSFHSVPAPQGWEGLTVREAARKLHEEHDAVLIAVGGDVNPEKQRPLRPGEKLVVLALDAPRLR
;
A
#
# COMPACT_ATOMS: atom_id res chain seq x y z
N MET A 1 -0.60 -10.58 16.07
CA MET A 1 -1.92 -11.02 16.58
C MET A 1 -2.99 -10.70 15.52
N ILE A 2 -3.22 -11.59 14.55
CA ILE A 2 -4.27 -11.38 13.53
C ILE A 2 -5.66 -11.76 14.09
N ILE A 3 -5.72 -12.74 14.99
CA ILE A 3 -6.97 -13.27 15.56
C ILE A 3 -7.73 -12.22 16.42
N GLY A 4 -7.02 -11.28 17.05
CA GLY A 4 -7.63 -10.25 17.91
C GLY A 4 -8.32 -9.11 17.15
N SER A 5 -7.80 -8.71 15.97
CA SER A 5 -8.44 -7.70 15.11
C SER A 5 -9.53 -8.33 14.22
N ALA A 6 -9.33 -9.57 13.81
CA ALA A 6 -10.27 -10.41 13.08
C ALA A 6 -11.64 -10.58 13.76
N THR A 7 -11.69 -10.71 15.09
CA THR A 7 -12.94 -10.92 15.82
C THR A 7 -13.85 -9.69 15.85
N ARG A 8 -13.29 -8.47 15.72
CA ARG A 8 -14.08 -7.23 15.59
C ARG A 8 -14.66 -7.03 14.20
N ASN A 9 -14.01 -7.55 13.16
CA ASN A 9 -14.43 -7.41 11.77
C ASN A 9 -14.51 -8.79 11.12
N ARG A 10 -15.64 -9.50 11.25
CA ARG A 10 -15.79 -10.91 10.82
C ARG A 10 -15.43 -11.19 9.35
N GLY A 11 -15.48 -10.19 8.46
CA GLY A 11 -15.05 -10.32 7.06
C GLY A 11 -13.56 -10.04 6.80
N LEU A 12 -12.84 -9.45 7.75
CA LEU A 12 -11.44 -9.03 7.59
C LEU A 12 -10.48 -10.23 7.52
N VAL A 13 -10.83 -11.35 8.18
CA VAL A 13 -10.04 -12.59 8.09
C VAL A 13 -10.04 -13.11 6.67
N ALA A 14 -11.20 -13.18 6.01
CA ALA A 14 -11.30 -13.69 4.64
C ALA A 14 -10.54 -12.80 3.65
N VAL A 15 -10.63 -11.48 3.80
CA VAL A 15 -9.87 -10.52 2.97
C VAL A 15 -8.36 -10.64 3.19
N LEU A 16 -7.91 -10.75 4.44
CA LEU A 16 -6.50 -10.96 4.73
C LEU A 16 -6.01 -12.32 4.22
N ASP A 17 -6.81 -13.37 4.38
CA ASP A 17 -6.49 -14.71 3.89
C ASP A 17 -6.34 -14.70 2.36
N GLU A 18 -7.28 -14.07 1.64
CA GLU A 18 -7.20 -13.90 0.19
C GLU A 18 -5.92 -13.16 -0.24
N VAL A 19 -5.64 -11.99 0.34
CA VAL A 19 -4.47 -11.18 -0.04
C VAL A 19 -3.14 -11.84 0.34
N LEU A 20 -3.09 -12.59 1.45
CA LEU A 20 -1.87 -13.24 1.93
C LEU A 20 -1.62 -14.61 1.29
N THR A 21 -2.66 -15.29 0.80
CA THR A 21 -2.57 -16.60 0.13
C THR A 21 -2.61 -16.52 -1.39
N ALA A 22 -2.86 -15.33 -1.95
CA ALA A 22 -3.07 -15.11 -3.38
C ALA A 22 -1.97 -15.76 -4.25
N ARG A 23 -2.35 -16.83 -4.95
CA ARG A 23 -1.73 -17.23 -6.24
C ARG A 23 -2.37 -16.50 -7.43
N HIS A 24 -3.52 -15.86 -7.22
CA HIS A 24 -4.29 -15.07 -8.19
C HIS A 24 -4.99 -13.91 -7.44
N GLY A 25 -5.01 -12.69 -8.00
CA GLY A 25 -5.69 -11.53 -7.40
C GLY A 25 -4.77 -10.47 -6.77
N ASN A 26 -5.36 -9.51 -6.04
CA ASN A 26 -4.60 -8.42 -5.41
C ASN A 26 -3.66 -8.96 -4.33
N SER A 27 -2.41 -8.51 -4.37
CA SER A 27 -1.36 -8.91 -3.43
C SER A 27 -0.65 -7.68 -2.87
N PHE A 28 -0.01 -7.84 -1.70
CA PHE A 28 0.87 -6.80 -1.20
C PHE A 28 2.16 -6.78 -1.99
N HIS A 29 2.46 -5.64 -2.60
CA HIS A 29 3.71 -5.37 -3.28
C HIS A 29 4.48 -4.31 -2.52
N SER A 30 5.81 -4.43 -2.54
CA SER A 30 6.64 -3.38 -2.00
C SER A 30 7.61 -2.85 -3.03
N VAL A 31 7.51 -1.55 -3.26
CA VAL A 31 8.20 -0.83 -4.31
C VAL A 31 8.86 0.42 -3.73
N PRO A 32 10.04 0.82 -4.19
CA PRO A 32 10.61 2.11 -3.81
C PRO A 32 9.79 3.24 -4.45
N ALA A 33 9.63 4.36 -3.74
CA ALA A 33 9.14 5.59 -4.36
C ALA A 33 10.10 6.01 -5.49
N PRO A 34 9.60 6.30 -6.70
CA PRO A 34 10.44 6.63 -7.85
C PRO A 34 11.09 8.00 -7.68
N GLN A 35 12.09 8.27 -8.52
CA GLN A 35 12.73 9.58 -8.57
C GLN A 35 11.69 10.64 -8.99
N GLY A 36 11.68 11.79 -8.30
CA GLY A 36 10.69 12.86 -8.55
C GLY A 36 9.43 12.80 -7.70
N TRP A 37 9.27 11.78 -6.85
CA TRP A 37 8.21 11.76 -5.83
C TRP A 37 8.67 12.33 -4.47
N GLU A 38 9.93 12.75 -4.37
CA GLU A 38 10.45 13.44 -3.20
C GLU A 38 9.64 14.71 -2.90
N GLY A 39 9.23 14.85 -1.64
CA GLY A 39 8.43 16.00 -1.21
C GLY A 39 6.93 15.89 -1.52
N LEU A 40 6.48 14.94 -2.34
CA LEU A 40 5.05 14.65 -2.47
C LEU A 40 4.49 14.20 -1.12
N THR A 41 3.29 14.64 -0.81
CA THR A 41 2.57 14.18 0.37
C THR A 41 2.12 12.73 0.19
N VAL A 42 1.98 11.98 1.30
CA VAL A 42 1.38 10.64 1.30
C VAL A 42 0.05 10.62 0.55
N ARG A 43 -0.79 11.65 0.72
CA ARG A 43 -2.08 11.78 0.01
C ARG A 43 -1.91 11.89 -1.50
N GLU A 44 -0.96 12.69 -1.98
CA GLU A 44 -0.70 12.84 -3.42
C GLU A 44 -0.17 11.54 -4.01
N ALA A 45 0.75 10.88 -3.31
CA ALA A 45 1.27 9.58 -3.72
C ALA A 45 0.14 8.53 -3.78
N ALA A 46 -0.72 8.47 -2.75
CA ALA A 46 -1.87 7.58 -2.73
C ALA A 46 -2.83 7.83 -3.91
N ARG A 47 -3.09 9.11 -4.21
CA ARG A 47 -3.91 9.51 -5.36
C ARG A 47 -3.29 9.06 -6.69
N LYS A 48 -2.00 9.32 -6.91
CA LYS A 48 -1.30 8.90 -8.14
C LYS A 48 -1.30 7.38 -8.30
N LEU A 49 -1.03 6.64 -7.23
CA LEU A 49 -1.10 5.17 -7.25
C LEU A 49 -2.49 4.66 -7.62
N HIS A 50 -3.54 5.29 -7.09
CA HIS A 50 -4.91 4.91 -7.38
C HIS A 50 -5.30 5.26 -8.82
N GLU A 51 -5.02 6.48 -9.28
CA GLU A 51 -5.42 6.99 -10.59
C GLU A 51 -4.61 6.41 -11.74
N GLU A 52 -3.31 6.15 -11.54
CA GLU A 52 -2.38 5.78 -12.62
C GLU A 52 -2.06 4.27 -12.66
N HIS A 53 -2.31 3.54 -11.57
CA HIS A 53 -1.84 2.16 -11.41
C HIS A 53 -2.87 1.19 -10.80
N ASP A 54 -4.11 1.62 -10.54
CA ASP A 54 -5.13 0.83 -9.83
C ASP A 54 -4.62 0.23 -8.50
N ALA A 55 -3.70 0.95 -7.84
CA ALA A 55 -3.01 0.49 -6.65
C ALA A 55 -3.43 1.27 -5.40
N VAL A 56 -3.69 0.55 -4.31
CA VAL A 56 -4.05 1.17 -3.03
C VAL A 56 -2.80 1.30 -2.16
N LEU A 57 -2.45 2.52 -1.74
CA LEU A 57 -1.33 2.74 -0.82
C LEU A 57 -1.73 2.35 0.62
N ILE A 58 -0.95 1.47 1.24
CA ILE A 58 -1.22 0.93 2.58
C ILE A 58 -0.22 1.47 3.60
N ALA A 59 1.07 1.52 3.25
CA ALA A 59 2.13 1.95 4.16
C ALA A 59 3.26 2.68 3.45
N VAL A 60 3.97 3.53 4.19
CA VAL A 60 5.17 4.25 3.73
C VAL A 60 6.26 4.14 4.80
N GLY A 61 7.43 3.61 4.43
CA GLY A 61 8.57 3.49 5.33
C GLY A 61 8.33 2.59 6.55
N GLY A 62 7.37 1.67 6.46
CA GLY A 62 6.96 0.79 7.55
C GLY A 62 5.81 1.31 8.43
N ASP A 63 5.36 2.54 8.21
CA ASP A 63 4.22 3.12 8.92
C ASP A 63 2.92 2.89 8.13
N VAL A 64 1.92 2.27 8.75
CA VAL A 64 0.64 1.88 8.12
C VAL A 64 -0.36 3.01 8.24
N ASN A 65 -0.97 3.41 7.12
CA ASN A 65 -1.82 4.59 7.02
C ASN A 65 -1.18 5.84 7.67
N PRO A 66 0.00 6.27 7.17
CA PRO A 66 0.73 7.39 7.73
C PRO A 66 -0.02 8.71 7.53
N GLU A 67 0.43 9.76 8.22
CA GLU A 67 -0.17 11.08 8.12
C GLU A 67 -0.22 11.58 6.65
N LYS A 68 -1.41 12.03 6.23
CA LYS A 68 -1.70 12.42 4.84
C LYS A 68 -0.79 13.50 4.27
N GLN A 69 -0.34 14.43 5.11
CA GLN A 69 0.45 15.61 4.71
C GLN A 69 1.95 15.40 4.88
N ARG A 70 2.36 14.26 5.41
CA ARG A 70 3.77 13.92 5.55
C ARG A 70 4.41 13.80 4.15
N PRO A 71 5.58 14.42 3.91
CA PRO A 71 6.29 14.27 2.65
C PRO A 71 7.00 12.91 2.54
N LEU A 72 7.06 12.37 1.33
CA LEU A 72 7.86 11.20 0.99
C LEU A 72 9.35 11.54 0.97
N ARG A 73 10.17 10.61 1.48
CA ARG A 73 11.63 10.66 1.36
C ARG A 73 12.12 9.95 0.09
N PRO A 74 13.30 10.32 -0.44
CA PRO A 74 13.88 9.65 -1.60
C PRO A 74 14.00 8.13 -1.41
N GLY A 75 13.54 7.36 -2.40
CA GLY A 75 13.61 5.89 -2.38
C GLY A 75 12.83 5.23 -1.26
N GLU A 76 11.96 5.96 -0.56
CA GLU A 76 11.21 5.42 0.56
C GLU A 76 10.31 4.27 0.11
N LYS A 77 10.29 3.20 0.91
CA LYS A 77 9.57 1.98 0.58
C LYS A 77 8.06 2.20 0.73
N LEU A 78 7.33 1.98 -0.35
CA LEU A 78 5.87 1.98 -0.39
C LEU A 78 5.38 0.53 -0.29
N VAL A 79 4.31 0.32 0.47
CA VAL A 79 3.56 -0.95 0.48
C VAL A 79 2.20 -0.67 -0.13
N VAL A 80 1.90 -1.37 -1.21
CA VAL A 80 0.67 -1.19 -1.98
C VAL A 80 -0.07 -2.51 -2.12
N LEU A 81 -1.38 -2.45 -2.23
CA LEU A 81 -2.24 -3.56 -2.63
C LEU A 81 -2.63 -3.37 -4.10
N ALA A 82 -2.24 -4.30 -4.96
CA ALA A 82 -2.51 -4.27 -6.39
C ALA A 82 -2.44 -5.67 -7.00
N LEU A 83 -3.01 -5.84 -8.20
CA LEU A 83 -2.98 -7.11 -8.93
C LEU A 83 -1.53 -7.47 -9.31
N ASP A 84 -0.80 -6.51 -9.87
CA ASP A 84 0.61 -6.61 -10.21
C ASP A 84 1.41 -5.52 -9.49
N ALA A 85 2.71 -5.77 -9.30
CA ALA A 85 3.62 -4.76 -8.75
C ALA A 85 3.65 -3.53 -9.69
N PRO A 86 3.26 -2.33 -9.22
CA PRO A 86 3.21 -1.16 -10.09
C PRO A 86 4.61 -0.75 -10.51
N ARG A 87 4.79 -0.51 -11.81
CA ARG A 87 6.04 -0.02 -12.39
C ARG A 87 6.07 1.50 -12.34
N LEU A 88 6.48 2.03 -11.20
CA LEU A 88 6.62 3.46 -10.95
C LEU A 88 7.82 4.00 -11.75
N ARG A 89 7.63 5.07 -12.52
CA ARG A 89 8.66 5.75 -13.31
C ARG A 89 8.89 7.16 -12.81
#